data_AF-A0A951DSS8-F1
#
_entry.id   AF-A0A951DSS8-F1
#
_cell.length_a   1.000
_cell.length_b   1.000
_cell.length_c   1.000
_cell.angle_alpha   90.00
_cell.angle_beta   90.00
_cell.angle_gamma   90.00
#
_symmetry.space_group_name_H-M   'P 1'
#
loop_
_entity.id
_entity.type
_entity.pdbx_description
1 polymer ?
#
loop_
_entity_poly.entity_id
_entity_poly.type
_entity_poly.pdbx_seq_one_letter_code
_entity_poly.pdbx_strand_id
1 'polypeptide(L)' 'RVVRALSNFVIVMRDGKVEEEGTADGIFERPKTEYTKALIAAAFRAEAVSTDVVRQ' A
#
# COMPACT_ATOMS: atom_id res chain seq x y z
N ARG A 1 0.32 5.73 -5.98
CA ARG A 1 1.76 5.82 -6.41
C ARG A 1 2.81 6.20 -5.35
N VAL A 2 2.55 7.07 -4.36
CA VAL A 2 3.60 7.64 -3.47
C VAL A 2 4.31 6.62 -2.59
N VAL A 3 3.58 5.72 -1.92
CA VAL A 3 4.17 4.73 -0.99
C VAL A 3 5.20 3.83 -1.69
N ARG A 4 4.87 3.30 -2.87
CA ARG A 4 5.81 2.47 -3.64
C ARG A 4 7.06 3.25 -4.10
N ALA A 5 6.93 4.55 -4.37
CA ALA A 5 8.04 5.36 -4.86
C ALA A 5 9.03 5.80 -3.76
N LEU A 6 8.59 5.81 -2.50
CA LEU A 6 9.37 6.36 -1.38
C LEU A 6 9.73 5.33 -0.32
N SER A 7 9.07 4.18 -0.29
CA SER A 7 9.26 3.18 0.76
C SER A 7 10.14 2.03 0.28
N ASN A 8 11.15 1.68 1.07
CA ASN A 8 11.92 0.44 0.89
C ASN A 8 11.27 -0.74 1.64
N PHE A 9 10.55 -0.45 2.72
CA PHE A 9 9.89 -1.43 3.59
C PHE A 9 8.48 -0.95 3.93
N VAL A 10 7.54 -1.89 3.99
CA VAL A 10 6.12 -1.63 4.21
C VAL A 10 5.60 -2.58 5.28
N ILE A 11 4.78 -2.03 6.19
CA ILE A 11 4.04 -2.76 7.21
C ILE A 11 2.56 -2.49 6.97
N VAL A 12 1.78 -3.55 6.81
CA VAL A 12 0.33 -3.54 6.68
C VAL A 12 -0.28 -3.93 8.01
N MET A 13 -1.12 -3.06 8.55
CA MET A 13 -1.78 -3.26 9.83
C MET A 13 -3.29 -3.29 9.70
N ARG A 14 -3.92 -4.04 10.60
CA ARG A 14 -5.36 -4.08 10.79
C ARG A 14 -5.68 -4.23 12.27
N ASP A 15 -6.59 -3.42 12.79
CA ASP A 15 -7.07 -3.51 14.18
C ASP A 15 -5.93 -3.54 15.23
N GLY A 16 -4.87 -2.74 14.97
CA GLY A 16 -3.70 -2.66 15.84
C GLY A 16 -2.74 -3.85 15.75
N LYS A 17 -2.94 -4.78 14.81
CA LYS A 17 -2.06 -5.93 14.56
C LYS A 17 -1.33 -5.79 13.24
N VAL A 18 -0.10 -6.30 13.19
CA VAL A 18 0.65 -6.45 11.94
C VAL A 18 0.09 -7.67 11.22
N GLU A 19 -0.53 -7.42 10.07
CA GLU A 19 -1.05 -8.47 9.20
C GLU A 19 0.01 -8.94 8.20
N GLU A 20 0.86 -8.01 7.74
CA GLU A 20 1.93 -8.32 6.79
C GLU A 20 3.04 -7.28 6.85
N GLU A 21 4.29 -7.70 6.70
CA GLU A 21 5.45 -6.81 6.64
C GLU A 21 6.51 -7.34 5.68
N GLY A 22 7.24 -6.45 5.03
CA GLY A 22 8.28 -6.83 4.08
C GLY A 22 8.78 -5.67 3.24
N THR A 23 9.65 -5.97 2.27
CA THR A 23 10.07 -4.98 1.29
C THR A 23 8.86 -4.44 0.53
N ALA A 24 8.91 -3.17 0.14
CA ALA A 24 7.81 -2.57 -0.62
C ALA A 24 7.49 -3.41 -1.87
N ASP A 25 8.52 -3.78 -2.63
CA ASP A 25 8.35 -4.63 -3.81
C ASP A 25 7.71 -5.98 -3.46
N GLY A 26 8.11 -6.62 -2.37
CA GLY A 26 7.53 -7.89 -1.93
C GLY A 26 6.03 -7.77 -1.60
N ILE A 27 5.64 -6.71 -0.88
CA ILE A 27 4.26 -6.45 -0.50
C ILE A 27 3.40 -6.07 -1.72
N PHE A 28 3.94 -5.27 -2.65
CA PHE A 28 3.19 -4.82 -3.83
C PHE A 28 3.10 -5.88 -4.94
N GLU A 29 4.15 -6.66 -5.18
CA GLU A 29 4.19 -7.67 -6.24
C GLU A 29 3.64 -9.03 -5.80
N ARG A 30 3.88 -9.41 -4.54
CA ARG A 30 3.51 -10.73 -4.01
C ARG A 30 2.86 -10.62 -2.62
N PRO A 31 1.74 -9.88 -2.51
CA PRO A 31 1.00 -9.81 -1.26
C PRO A 31 0.53 -11.20 -0.81
N LYS A 32 0.86 -11.57 0.42
CA LYS A 32 0.58 -12.89 0.99
C LYS A 32 -0.83 -12.96 1.57
N THR A 33 -1.32 -11.86 2.14
CA THR A 33 -2.65 -11.84 2.77
C THR A 33 -3.73 -11.33 1.81
N GLU A 34 -4.95 -11.85 1.96
CA GLU A 34 -6.12 -11.38 1.20
C GLU A 34 -6.46 -9.92 1.52
N TYR A 35 -6.21 -9.49 2.75
CA TYR A 35 -6.42 -8.12 3.18
C TYR A 35 -5.48 -7.15 2.46
N THR A 36 -4.18 -7.47 2.39
CA THR A 36 -3.20 -6.66 1.63
C THR A 36 -3.56 -6.60 0.15
N LYS A 37 -4.00 -7.72 -0.46
CA LYS A 37 -4.48 -7.74 -1.85
C LYS A 37 -5.66 -6.80 -2.06
N ALA A 38 -6.64 -6.83 -1.16
CA ALA A 38 -7.81 -5.95 -1.23
C ALA A 38 -7.44 -4.47 -1.10
N LEU A 39 -6.54 -4.12 -0.16
CA LEU A 39 -6.03 -2.76 0.02
C LEU A 39 -5.30 -2.25 -1.22
N ILE A 40 -4.40 -3.06 -1.77
CA ILE A 40 -3.66 -2.72 -2.99
C ILE A 40 -4.63 -2.50 -4.15
N ALA A 41 -5.59 -3.42 -4.35
CA ALA A 41 -6.58 -3.31 -5.42
C ALA A 41 -7.53 -2.10 -5.26
N ALA A 42 -7.82 -1.68 -4.02
CA ALA A 42 -8.59 -0.48 -3.75
C ALA A 42 -7.76 0.79 -4.03
N ALA A 43 -6.49 0.82 -3.59
CA ALA A 43 -5.59 1.95 -3.82
C ALA A 43 -5.33 2.20 -5.32
N PHE A 44 -5.21 1.14 -6.13
CA PHE A 44 -5.08 1.27 -7.59
C PHE A 44 -6.38 1.70 -8.28
N ARG A 45 -7.55 1.40 -7.71
CA ARG A 45 -8.85 1.88 -8.23
C ARG A 45 -9.15 3.33 -7.83
N ALA A 46 -8.60 3.79 -6.71
CA ALA A 46 -8.81 5.14 -6.20
C ALA A 46 -8.03 6.24 -6.96
N GLU A 47 -7.10 5.90 -7.86
CA GLU A 47 -6.32 6.90 -8.66
C GLU A 47 -7.18 7.70 -9.67
N ALA A 48 -8.49 7.47 -9.77
CA ALA A 48 -9.39 8.30 -10.60
C ALA A 48 -9.80 9.64 -9.96
N VAL A 49 -9.36 9.97 -8.74
CA VAL A 49 -9.60 11.28 -8.12
C VAL A 49 -8.28 12.06 -8.02
N SER A 50 -8.15 13.05 -8.90
CA SER A 50 -7.06 14.03 -8.91
C SER A 50 -6.93 14.70 -7.54
N THR A 51 -5.84 14.42 -6.83
CA THR A 51 -5.56 15.02 -5.52
C THR A 51 -4.39 16.00 -5.66
N ASP A 52 -4.71 17.24 -6.01
CA ASP A 52 -3.84 18.43 -6.08
C ASP A 52 -3.36 18.93 -4.69
N VAL A 53 -3.03 18.03 -3.76
CA VAL A 53 -2.89 18.41 -2.33
C VAL A 53 -1.52 18.12 -1.71
N VAL A 54 -0.49 17.80 -2.49
CA VAL A 54 0.88 17.69 -1.96
C VAL A 54 1.81 18.67 -2.68
N ARG A 55 1.63 19.96 -2.38
CA ARG A 55 2.68 20.98 -2.49
C ARG A 55 2.97 21.48 -1.07
N GLN A 56 4.11 21.07 -0.53
CA GLN A 56 4.92 21.79 0.45
C GLN A 56 6.35 21.69 -0.06
#